data_AF-A0A838SKJ8-F1
#
_entry.id   AF-A0A838SKJ8-F1
#
_cell.length_a   1.000
_cell.length_b   1.000
_cell.length_c   1.000
_cell.angle_alpha   90.00
_cell.angle_beta   90.00
_cell.angle_gamma   90.00
#
_symmetry.space_group_name_H-M   'P 1'
#
loop_
_entity.id
_entity.type
_entity.pdbx_description
1 polymer ?
#
loop_
_entity_poly.entity_id
_entity_poly.type
_entity_poly.pdbx_seq_one_letter_code
_entity_poly.pdbx_strand_id
1 'polypeptide(L)'
;MNHDDPLGEALRRVLRAEADEVQPGGDGLGRIRERTSRRSLFARFRPALLATATVAVLGVAGGAAYSTLLGDEQRLVPPATAPTSEPTSERATPAPSATNPPPLDSPTPRATSARPRPTEDAGKSVDPTVTPTLHEAATPPPPGDPAPDETPPPSPTATATPPPSTTSTVGVYYAGDTERGPKLYREFHAVPVTGGAVITAAVEDMLRGTPNDPDYRGLWAAGTRVLGINMDGDAVTVDLSQAAPADAELALQQLVHTVTAVDTDVRTVQLRVNGVPVGEPVARAPQTDVLAPVWLTAPVEGATLPAGGVQLEGLATVFEGTVNWQVLRDGAVVKEGFTTASEGAPGRGTWSDTVDLEPGSYVVRALTYSAEDGSPQFADTKQITVD
;
A
#
# COMPACT_ATOMS: atom_id res chain seq x y z
N MET A 1 39.98 -18.11 49.53
CA MET A 1 39.66 -17.12 50.58
C MET A 1 40.01 -15.75 50.03
N ASN A 2 39.07 -14.85 49.75
CA ASN A 2 37.61 -15.04 49.61
C ASN A 2 37.18 -14.53 48.23
N HIS A 3 35.96 -14.85 47.83
CA HIS A 3 34.98 -13.90 47.28
C HIS A 3 33.64 -14.62 47.33
N ASP A 4 33.10 -14.71 48.54
CA ASP A 4 31.69 -15.05 48.74
C ASP A 4 30.90 -13.91 48.12
N ASP A 5 30.17 -14.19 47.03
CA ASP A 5 29.29 -13.23 46.36
C ASP A 5 27.85 -13.46 46.83
N PRO A 6 27.40 -12.82 47.92
CA PRO A 6 26.06 -13.02 48.45
C PRO A 6 24.98 -12.51 47.49
N LEU A 7 25.31 -11.58 46.58
CA LEU A 7 24.39 -11.09 45.57
C LEU A 7 24.18 -12.14 44.47
N GLY A 8 25.25 -12.74 43.95
CA GLY A 8 25.18 -13.84 43.00
C GLY A 8 24.56 -15.11 43.59
N GLU A 9 24.74 -15.39 44.89
CA GLU A 9 23.98 -16.46 45.55
C GLU A 9 22.49 -16.11 45.71
N ALA A 10 22.15 -14.88 46.11
CA ALA A 10 20.77 -14.44 46.20
C ALA A 10 20.06 -14.50 44.84
N LEU A 11 20.70 -14.04 43.76
CA LEU A 11 20.16 -14.12 42.40
C LEU A 11 19.90 -15.57 41.97
N ARG A 12 20.87 -16.48 42.19
CA ARG A 12 20.69 -17.91 41.87
C ARG A 12 19.62 -18.58 42.73
N ARG A 13 19.32 -18.06 43.92
CA ARG A 13 18.24 -18.55 44.80
C ARG A 13 16.87 -18.09 44.30
N VAL A 14 16.72 -16.81 43.95
CA VAL A 14 15.49 -16.24 43.37
C VAL A 14 15.18 -16.88 42.02
N LEU A 15 16.16 -16.96 41.11
CA LEU A 15 15.98 -17.56 39.77
C LEU A 15 15.65 -19.06 39.81
N ARG A 16 15.95 -19.77 40.91
CA ARG A 16 15.50 -21.16 41.10
C ARG A 16 14.08 -21.24 41.65
N ALA A 17 13.73 -20.39 42.61
CA ALA A 17 12.35 -20.32 43.12
C ALA A 17 11.35 -19.99 42.00
N GLU A 18 11.65 -18.99 41.17
CA GLU A 18 10.86 -18.66 39.97
C GLU A 18 10.78 -19.85 38.99
N ALA A 19 11.89 -20.56 38.75
CA ALA A 19 11.91 -21.70 37.83
C ALA A 19 11.09 -22.90 38.34
N ASP A 20 10.95 -23.08 39.65
CA ASP A 20 10.11 -24.11 40.26
C ASP A 20 8.60 -23.73 40.26
N GLU A 21 8.26 -22.44 40.16
CA GLU A 21 6.88 -21.96 40.01
C GLU A 21 6.39 -21.94 38.54
N VAL A 22 7.30 -21.80 37.55
CA VAL A 22 6.95 -21.85 36.12
C VAL A 22 6.68 -23.28 35.65
N GLN A 23 5.44 -23.73 35.80
CA GLN A 23 4.98 -24.95 35.14
C GLN A 23 4.87 -24.74 33.61
N PRO A 24 5.62 -25.49 32.78
CA PRO A 24 5.55 -25.34 31.34
C PRO A 24 4.17 -25.77 30.83
N GLY A 25 3.50 -24.88 30.10
CA GLY A 25 2.15 -25.10 29.59
C GLY A 25 2.03 -26.39 28.78
N GLY A 26 1.12 -27.27 29.21
CA GLY A 26 0.89 -28.57 28.60
C GLY A 26 0.57 -28.51 27.10
N ASP A 27 0.84 -29.62 26.42
CA ASP A 27 0.52 -29.90 25.01
C ASP A 27 1.06 -28.97 23.90
N GLY A 28 1.79 -27.88 24.22
CA GLY A 28 2.21 -26.89 23.21
C GLY A 28 2.94 -27.47 21.99
N LEU A 29 3.83 -28.46 22.19
CA LEU A 29 4.49 -29.20 21.11
C LEU A 29 3.54 -30.10 20.30
N GLY A 30 2.45 -30.58 20.91
CA GLY A 30 1.37 -31.31 20.24
C GLY A 30 0.57 -30.39 19.31
N ARG A 31 0.12 -29.23 19.80
CA ARG A 31 -0.56 -28.21 18.98
C ARG A 31 0.27 -27.77 17.77
N ILE A 32 1.59 -27.59 17.94
CA ILE A 32 2.50 -27.28 16.82
C ILE A 32 2.54 -28.44 15.80
N ARG A 33 2.76 -29.68 16.26
CA ARG A 33 2.83 -30.86 15.37
C ARG A 33 1.53 -31.12 14.61
N GLU A 34 0.37 -30.91 15.23
CA GLU A 34 -0.93 -31.05 14.56
C GLU A 34 -1.17 -29.94 13.52
N ARG A 35 -0.72 -28.70 13.79
CA ARG A 35 -0.78 -27.60 12.82
C ARG A 35 0.07 -27.89 11.57
N THR A 36 1.23 -28.54 11.75
CA THR A 36 2.10 -28.96 10.64
C THR A 36 1.52 -30.15 9.85
N SER A 37 0.96 -31.17 10.51
CA SER A 37 0.48 -32.37 9.82
C SER A 37 -0.74 -32.12 8.91
N ARG A 38 -1.67 -31.25 9.33
CA ARG A 38 -2.87 -30.91 8.56
C ARG A 38 -2.58 -30.21 7.21
N ARG A 39 -1.40 -29.60 7.03
CA ARG A 39 -1.01 -28.92 5.77
C ARG A 39 -0.44 -29.85 4.68
N SER A 40 -0.28 -31.14 4.96
CA SER A 40 0.41 -32.11 4.08
C SER A 40 -0.51 -32.91 3.14
N LEU A 41 -1.83 -32.93 3.38
CA LEU A 41 -2.73 -33.94 2.80
C LEU A 41 -3.15 -33.75 1.33
N PHE A 42 -2.70 -32.68 0.64
CA PHE A 42 -2.96 -32.47 -0.80
C PHE A 42 -1.75 -32.70 -1.71
N ALA A 43 -0.66 -33.28 -1.19
CA ALA A 43 0.51 -33.67 -1.98
C ALA A 43 0.47 -35.14 -2.44
N ARG A 44 -0.44 -35.50 -3.35
CA ARG A 44 -0.46 -36.82 -4.02
C ARG A 44 -0.78 -36.73 -5.52
N PHE A 45 0.26 -36.60 -6.34
CA PHE A 45 0.45 -37.36 -7.59
C PHE A 45 1.83 -37.08 -8.22
N ARG A 46 2.79 -37.98 -8.00
CA ARG A 46 3.98 -38.16 -8.86
C ARG A 46 4.40 -39.64 -8.82
N PRO A 47 4.59 -40.33 -9.96
CA PRO A 47 5.44 -41.52 -10.02
C PRO A 47 6.91 -41.10 -9.91
N ALA A 48 7.76 -42.00 -9.42
CA ALA A 48 9.16 -41.70 -9.11
C ALA A 48 10.12 -42.07 -10.25
N LEU A 49 11.30 -41.44 -10.26
CA LEU A 49 12.51 -42.01 -10.83
C LEU A 49 13.69 -41.71 -9.90
N LEU A 50 14.49 -42.72 -9.60
CA LEU A 50 15.63 -42.67 -8.69
C LEU A 50 16.92 -42.35 -9.48
N ALA A 51 17.70 -41.40 -8.98
CA ALA A 51 19.08 -41.17 -9.43
C ALA A 51 19.94 -40.70 -8.24
N THR A 52 20.57 -41.63 -7.52
CA THR A 52 21.54 -41.33 -6.46
C THR A 52 22.91 -41.09 -7.08
N ALA A 53 23.48 -39.89 -6.89
CA ALA A 53 24.81 -39.54 -7.40
C ALA A 53 25.67 -38.88 -6.30
N THR A 54 26.21 -39.69 -5.38
CA THR A 54 27.33 -39.27 -4.53
C THR A 54 28.64 -39.39 -5.31
N VAL A 55 29.38 -38.28 -5.48
CA VAL A 55 30.77 -38.31 -5.97
C VAL A 55 31.66 -37.67 -4.92
N ALA A 56 32.71 -38.40 -4.52
CA ALA A 56 33.68 -37.94 -3.53
C ALA A 56 34.87 -37.25 -4.19
N VAL A 57 35.51 -36.32 -3.47
CA VAL A 57 36.73 -35.63 -3.93
C VAL A 57 37.94 -36.54 -3.76
N LEU A 58 38.57 -36.94 -4.87
CA LEU A 58 39.95 -37.45 -4.92
C LEU A 58 40.64 -36.93 -6.18
N GLY A 59 41.78 -36.28 -6.01
CA GLY A 59 42.65 -35.85 -7.11
C GLY A 59 43.97 -36.64 -7.11
N VAL A 60 44.42 -37.06 -8.29
CA VAL A 60 45.77 -37.59 -8.54
C VAL A 60 46.24 -37.01 -9.88
N ALA A 61 47.53 -36.72 -9.99
CA ALA A 61 48.14 -36.05 -11.15
C ALA A 61 48.69 -37.04 -12.19
N GLY A 62 48.95 -36.54 -13.42
CA GLY A 62 50.10 -37.00 -14.21
C GLY A 62 49.90 -37.37 -15.68
N GLY A 63 50.21 -36.41 -16.58
CA GLY A 63 51.22 -36.61 -17.62
C GLY A 63 50.86 -37.20 -19.00
N ALA A 64 51.27 -36.46 -20.05
CA ALA A 64 51.66 -36.91 -21.42
C ALA A 64 50.59 -37.59 -22.32
N ALA A 65 50.59 -37.49 -23.67
CA ALA A 65 51.20 -36.59 -24.68
C ALA A 65 50.47 -36.91 -26.05
N TYR A 66 50.88 -36.59 -27.30
CA TYR A 66 52.09 -36.00 -27.91
C TYR A 66 51.82 -35.53 -29.36
N SER A 67 52.44 -34.42 -29.80
CA SER A 67 52.66 -34.04 -31.23
C SER A 67 51.43 -33.68 -32.13
N THR A 68 51.52 -32.98 -33.28
CA THR A 68 52.65 -32.48 -34.10
C THR A 68 52.40 -31.06 -34.71
N LEU A 69 53.44 -30.21 -34.73
CA LEU A 69 53.92 -29.29 -35.82
C LEU A 69 52.95 -28.30 -36.54
N LEU A 70 53.34 -27.12 -37.02
CA LEU A 70 54.62 -26.35 -37.06
C LEU A 70 54.37 -24.95 -36.42
N GLY A 71 55.31 -24.31 -35.73
CA GLY A 71 56.33 -23.39 -36.28
C GLY A 71 55.92 -21.90 -36.05
N ASP A 72 56.78 -20.94 -35.70
CA ASP A 72 58.24 -20.92 -35.53
C ASP A 72 58.66 -19.83 -34.48
N GLU A 73 59.97 -19.74 -34.16
CA GLU A 73 60.76 -18.71 -33.43
C GLU A 73 60.08 -17.35 -33.04
N GLN A 74 60.38 -16.67 -31.90
CA GLN A 74 61.68 -16.54 -31.21
C GLN A 74 61.63 -15.90 -29.79
N ARG A 75 62.78 -16.01 -29.08
CA ARG A 75 63.28 -15.22 -27.91
C ARG A 75 62.82 -15.57 -26.48
N LEU A 76 63.80 -15.44 -25.56
CA LEU A 76 63.72 -15.78 -24.13
C LEU A 76 63.86 -14.53 -23.24
N VAL A 77 63.29 -14.58 -22.02
CA VAL A 77 63.92 -14.31 -20.69
C VAL A 77 62.83 -14.43 -19.59
N PRO A 78 63.12 -14.93 -18.36
CA PRO A 78 62.08 -15.42 -17.42
C PRO A 78 61.89 -14.46 -16.19
N PRO A 79 61.31 -14.81 -15.03
CA PRO A 79 60.27 -13.96 -14.40
C PRO A 79 60.66 -13.29 -13.07
N ALA A 80 59.81 -12.38 -12.57
CA ALA A 80 59.97 -11.73 -11.27
C ALA A 80 58.65 -11.63 -10.47
N THR A 81 58.50 -12.55 -9.52
CA THR A 81 58.05 -12.37 -8.12
C THR A 81 57.15 -11.17 -7.77
N ALA A 82 55.93 -11.45 -7.31
CA ALA A 82 55.10 -10.51 -6.53
C ALA A 82 55.59 -10.41 -5.07
N PRO A 83 55.23 -9.33 -4.34
CA PRO A 83 54.55 -9.59 -3.07
C PRO A 83 53.39 -8.65 -2.71
N THR A 84 52.52 -9.21 -1.87
CA THR A 84 51.53 -8.62 -0.96
C THR A 84 51.88 -7.28 -0.31
N SER A 85 50.86 -6.43 -0.10
CA SER A 85 50.74 -5.51 1.03
C SER A 85 49.28 -5.42 1.51
N GLU A 86 49.08 -5.36 2.83
CA GLU A 86 47.76 -5.22 3.50
C GLU A 86 47.37 -3.73 3.73
N PRO A 87 46.10 -3.43 4.07
CA PRO A 87 45.62 -2.05 4.16
C PRO A 87 45.99 -1.33 5.46
N THR A 88 46.38 -0.06 5.36
CA THR A 88 46.55 0.84 6.51
C THR A 88 45.21 1.46 6.93
N SER A 89 44.80 1.23 8.17
CA SER A 89 43.75 2.01 8.83
C SER A 89 44.33 3.28 9.47
N GLU A 90 43.77 4.44 9.17
CA GLU A 90 43.92 5.63 10.02
C GLU A 90 42.57 6.18 10.46
N ARG A 91 42.56 6.78 11.66
CA ARG A 91 41.37 7.12 12.44
C ARG A 91 41.43 8.59 12.82
N ALA A 92 40.50 9.41 12.33
CA ALA A 92 40.37 10.80 12.73
C ALA A 92 38.91 11.16 13.05
N THR A 93 38.68 11.73 14.23
CA THR A 93 37.43 12.41 14.60
C THR A 93 37.76 13.43 15.68
N PRO A 94 37.35 14.69 15.52
CA PRO A 94 36.72 15.36 16.65
C PRO A 94 35.54 16.27 16.25
N ALA A 95 34.47 16.15 17.05
CA ALA A 95 33.61 17.20 17.64
C ALA A 95 33.07 18.41 16.81
N PRO A 96 31.88 18.93 17.16
CA PRO A 96 31.15 19.90 16.34
C PRO A 96 31.47 21.38 16.67
N SER A 97 31.11 22.25 15.73
CA SER A 97 31.00 23.71 15.93
C SER A 97 29.55 24.16 15.77
N ALA A 98 29.06 25.00 16.68
CA ALA A 98 27.73 25.62 16.62
C ALA A 98 27.85 27.14 16.75
N THR A 99 27.06 27.89 15.99
CA THR A 99 27.02 29.36 16.05
C THR A 99 25.58 29.86 15.84
N ASN A 100 25.00 30.47 16.88
CA ASN A 100 23.75 31.22 16.79
C ASN A 100 24.01 32.70 16.42
N PRO A 101 23.14 33.34 15.62
CA PRO A 101 23.00 34.80 15.62
C PRO A 101 22.14 35.30 16.81
N PRO A 102 22.29 36.58 17.23
CA PRO A 102 21.56 37.17 18.36
C PRO A 102 20.13 37.67 18.00
N PRO A 103 19.27 38.01 18.99
CA PRO A 103 17.87 38.36 18.78
C PRO A 103 17.64 39.83 18.37
N LEU A 104 16.44 40.12 17.87
CA LEU A 104 15.88 41.47 17.66
C LEU A 104 14.41 41.52 18.11
N ASP A 105 13.94 42.72 18.46
CA ASP A 105 12.77 42.95 19.31
C ASP A 105 11.39 42.89 18.63
N SER A 106 10.37 42.63 19.46
CA SER A 106 8.95 42.83 19.15
C SER A 106 8.62 44.30 18.84
N PRO A 107 7.51 44.56 18.13
CA PRO A 107 6.43 45.24 18.85
C PRO A 107 5.03 44.66 18.65
N THR A 108 4.29 44.62 19.76
CA THR A 108 2.86 44.31 19.86
C THR A 108 1.98 45.36 19.18
N PRO A 109 0.85 44.97 18.57
CA PRO A 109 -0.37 45.78 18.61
C PRO A 109 -1.44 45.13 19.51
N ARG A 110 -2.08 45.99 20.32
CA ARG A 110 -3.05 45.64 21.36
C ARG A 110 -4.48 45.70 20.81
N ALA A 111 -5.22 44.59 20.86
CA ALA A 111 -6.67 44.59 20.61
C ALA A 111 -7.41 44.20 21.89
N THR A 112 -8.22 45.11 22.45
CA THR A 112 -8.96 44.89 23.70
C THR A 112 -10.43 45.25 23.52
N SER A 113 -11.30 44.24 23.45
CA SER A 113 -12.73 44.28 23.79
C SER A 113 -13.22 42.83 23.92
N ALA A 114 -13.72 42.35 25.06
CA ALA A 114 -14.82 42.81 25.92
C ALA A 114 -16.20 42.30 25.47
N ARG A 115 -16.63 41.22 26.12
CA ARG A 115 -17.99 40.65 26.14
C ARG A 115 -18.98 41.62 26.80
N PRO A 116 -20.23 41.69 26.32
CA PRO A 116 -21.33 41.77 27.27
C PRO A 116 -22.53 40.84 26.99
N ARG A 117 -23.08 40.31 28.09
CA ARG A 117 -24.40 39.69 28.32
C ARG A 117 -24.57 39.78 29.86
N PRO A 118 -25.78 39.87 30.48
CA PRO A 118 -27.13 39.86 29.89
C PRO A 118 -28.12 40.92 30.46
N THR A 119 -29.33 40.95 29.91
CA THR A 119 -30.67 41.18 30.53
C THR A 119 -31.70 40.70 29.48
N GLU A 120 -32.86 40.07 29.72
CA GLU A 120 -33.80 39.99 30.86
C GLU A 120 -34.55 41.29 31.21
N ASP A 121 -35.76 41.43 30.67
CA ASP A 121 -36.99 41.66 31.45
C ASP A 121 -38.23 41.12 30.67
N ALA A 122 -39.39 41.00 31.32
CA ALA A 122 -40.63 40.38 30.80
C ALA A 122 -41.76 41.40 30.51
N GLY A 123 -42.72 41.07 29.62
CA GLY A 123 -43.60 42.11 29.03
C GLY A 123 -44.98 41.73 28.46
N LYS A 124 -45.70 40.75 29.06
CA LYS A 124 -47.18 40.67 29.14
C LYS A 124 -48.06 41.06 27.91
N SER A 125 -48.55 40.02 27.21
CA SER A 125 -49.91 39.83 26.64
C SER A 125 -50.88 41.03 26.42
N VAL A 126 -51.32 41.20 25.16
CA VAL A 126 -52.76 41.37 24.81
C VAL A 126 -53.08 40.74 23.45
N ASP A 127 -54.28 40.17 23.32
CA ASP A 127 -54.94 39.78 22.06
C ASP A 127 -55.81 40.95 21.53
N PRO A 128 -56.11 41.04 20.22
CA PRO A 128 -57.51 40.81 19.86
C PRO A 128 -57.75 40.12 18.50
N THR A 129 -58.48 39.00 18.55
CA THR A 129 -59.74 38.74 17.82
C THR A 129 -60.02 39.59 16.56
N VAL A 130 -60.08 38.94 15.39
CA VAL A 130 -60.76 39.47 14.19
C VAL A 130 -61.73 38.42 13.63
N THR A 131 -63.02 38.78 13.55
CA THR A 131 -64.13 37.93 13.10
C THR A 131 -64.13 37.76 11.57
N PRO A 132 -64.48 36.58 11.01
CA PRO A 132 -64.54 36.38 9.56
C PRO A 132 -65.73 37.11 8.90
N THR A 133 -65.49 37.71 7.74
CA THR A 133 -66.53 38.31 6.88
C THR A 133 -66.83 37.38 5.72
N LEU A 134 -68.05 36.84 5.66
CA LEU A 134 -68.55 36.09 4.50
C LEU A 134 -68.71 37.03 3.29
N HIS A 135 -68.41 36.53 2.09
CA HIS A 135 -68.87 37.14 0.84
C HIS A 135 -69.64 36.10 0.01
N GLU A 136 -70.96 36.28 0.06
CA GLU A 136 -71.98 36.06 -0.99
C GLU A 136 -71.62 35.16 -2.19
N ALA A 137 -72.41 34.10 -2.37
CA ALA A 137 -72.32 33.20 -3.52
C ALA A 137 -73.08 33.75 -4.73
N ALA A 138 -72.43 33.79 -5.90
CA ALA A 138 -73.05 34.12 -7.17
C ALA A 138 -73.44 32.87 -7.96
N THR A 139 -74.68 32.77 -8.41
CA THR A 139 -75.23 31.66 -9.19
C THR A 139 -74.69 31.66 -10.64
N PRO A 140 -74.26 30.52 -11.21
CA PRO A 140 -73.82 30.44 -12.60
C PRO A 140 -74.99 30.51 -13.61
N PRO A 141 -74.74 30.97 -14.86
CA PRO A 141 -75.71 30.92 -15.95
C PRO A 141 -75.93 29.48 -16.48
N PRO A 142 -77.01 29.24 -17.25
CA PRO A 142 -77.32 27.92 -17.82
C PRO A 142 -76.29 27.47 -18.88
N PRO A 143 -76.18 26.16 -19.15
CA PRO A 143 -75.17 25.62 -20.05
C PRO A 143 -75.43 25.96 -21.53
N GLY A 144 -74.35 26.32 -22.24
CA GLY A 144 -74.26 26.21 -23.70
C GLY A 144 -73.65 24.86 -24.11
N ASP A 145 -73.85 24.48 -25.37
CA ASP A 145 -73.32 23.22 -25.91
C ASP A 145 -71.79 23.10 -25.85
N PRO A 146 -71.23 21.88 -25.74
CA PRO A 146 -69.81 21.66 -25.55
C PRO A 146 -68.99 22.01 -26.81
N ALA A 147 -68.02 22.90 -26.64
CA ALA A 147 -66.85 22.98 -27.52
C ALA A 147 -66.01 21.68 -27.37
N PRO A 148 -65.25 21.26 -28.40
CA PRO A 148 -64.40 20.08 -28.31
C PRO A 148 -63.32 20.25 -27.23
N ASP A 149 -63.09 19.16 -26.48
CA ASP A 149 -62.15 19.10 -25.35
C ASP A 149 -60.69 19.00 -25.86
N GLU A 150 -60.09 20.14 -26.19
CA GLU A 150 -58.67 20.22 -26.56
C GLU A 150 -57.79 19.94 -25.33
N THR A 151 -57.40 18.66 -25.20
CA THR A 151 -56.46 18.20 -24.17
C THR A 151 -55.21 19.09 -24.16
N PRO A 152 -54.88 19.76 -23.03
CA PRO A 152 -53.70 20.62 -22.98
C PRO A 152 -52.44 19.78 -23.22
N PRO A 153 -51.47 20.29 -23.99
CA PRO A 153 -50.25 19.53 -24.30
C PRO A 153 -49.50 19.18 -23.01
N PRO A 154 -48.85 18.01 -22.94
CA PRO A 154 -48.15 17.58 -21.73
C PRO A 154 -47.08 18.61 -21.36
N SER A 155 -47.22 19.18 -20.16
CA SER A 155 -46.22 20.10 -19.61
C SER A 155 -44.86 19.40 -19.60
N PRO A 156 -43.79 20.03 -20.12
CA PRO A 156 -42.51 19.35 -20.29
C PRO A 156 -41.96 18.92 -18.92
N THR A 157 -41.83 17.61 -18.73
CA THR A 157 -41.15 17.04 -17.56
C THR A 157 -39.78 17.67 -17.45
N ALA A 158 -39.57 18.47 -16.40
CA ALA A 158 -38.29 19.11 -16.15
C ALA A 158 -37.25 18.03 -15.86
N THR A 159 -36.42 17.69 -16.86
CA THR A 159 -35.25 16.83 -16.68
C THR A 159 -34.35 17.49 -15.64
N ALA A 160 -34.29 16.92 -14.44
CA ALA A 160 -33.44 17.43 -13.38
C ALA A 160 -31.98 17.36 -13.85
N THR A 161 -31.35 18.52 -14.02
CA THR A 161 -29.91 18.60 -14.29
C THR A 161 -29.18 17.84 -13.18
N PRO A 162 -28.33 16.84 -13.49
CA PRO A 162 -27.59 16.13 -12.46
C PRO A 162 -26.69 17.11 -11.68
N PRO A 163 -26.43 16.85 -10.39
CA PRO A 163 -25.58 17.73 -9.59
C PRO A 163 -24.18 17.81 -10.22
N PRO A 164 -23.49 18.96 -10.13
CA PRO A 164 -22.17 19.12 -10.72
C PRO A 164 -21.16 18.20 -10.03
N SER A 165 -20.51 17.37 -10.83
CA SER A 165 -19.37 16.54 -10.43
C SER A 165 -18.07 17.13 -10.96
N THR A 166 -17.02 17.10 -10.14
CA THR A 166 -15.63 17.33 -10.59
C THR A 166 -14.91 16.00 -10.75
N THR A 167 -13.77 15.97 -11.44
CA THR A 167 -12.87 14.80 -11.42
C THR A 167 -11.77 15.02 -10.38
N SER A 168 -11.41 13.97 -9.64
CA SER A 168 -10.32 13.98 -8.66
C SER A 168 -9.44 12.76 -8.84
N THR A 169 -8.12 12.93 -8.72
CA THR A 169 -7.17 11.81 -8.69
C THR A 169 -7.05 11.30 -7.26
N VAL A 170 -7.38 10.03 -7.04
CA VAL A 170 -7.40 9.39 -5.70
C VAL A 170 -6.50 8.15 -5.67
N GLY A 171 -5.85 7.90 -4.53
CA GLY A 171 -5.03 6.72 -4.33
C GLY A 171 -5.86 5.53 -3.87
N VAL A 172 -6.10 4.57 -4.76
CA VAL A 172 -6.92 3.37 -4.49
C VAL A 172 -6.00 2.16 -4.32
N TYR A 173 -6.29 1.34 -3.32
CA TYR A 173 -5.50 0.14 -3.03
C TYR A 173 -6.19 -1.12 -3.53
N TYR A 174 -5.42 -2.04 -4.09
CA TYR A 174 -5.86 -3.36 -4.58
C TYR A 174 -4.89 -4.45 -4.12
N ALA A 175 -5.31 -5.71 -4.17
CA ALA A 175 -4.47 -6.85 -3.82
C ALA A 175 -3.83 -7.47 -5.06
N GLY A 176 -2.51 -7.64 -5.04
CA GLY A 176 -1.77 -8.52 -5.95
C GLY A 176 -1.22 -9.73 -5.17
N ASP A 177 -0.96 -10.85 -5.84
CA ASP A 177 -0.36 -12.02 -5.21
C ASP A 177 1.16 -11.99 -5.23
N THR A 178 1.79 -12.44 -4.14
CA THR A 178 3.24 -12.58 -4.03
C THR A 178 3.61 -13.97 -3.52
N GLU A 179 4.90 -14.30 -3.54
CA GLU A 179 5.46 -15.56 -3.00
C GLU A 179 5.18 -15.73 -1.50
N ARG A 180 4.86 -14.63 -0.80
CA ARG A 180 4.47 -14.60 0.62
C ARG A 180 2.95 -14.39 0.84
N GLY A 181 2.14 -14.65 -0.19
CA GLY A 181 0.70 -14.44 -0.20
C GLY A 181 0.29 -13.03 -0.65
N PRO A 182 -1.01 -12.69 -0.63
CA PRO A 182 -1.48 -11.42 -1.16
C PRO A 182 -0.97 -10.21 -0.37
N LYS A 183 -0.72 -9.13 -1.10
CA LYS A 183 -0.20 -7.84 -0.61
C LYS A 183 -0.90 -6.70 -1.34
N LEU A 184 -0.94 -5.53 -0.71
CA LEU A 184 -1.57 -4.34 -1.27
C LEU A 184 -0.59 -3.54 -2.15
N TYR A 185 -1.10 -3.14 -3.30
CA TYR A 185 -0.52 -2.18 -4.24
C TYR A 185 -1.43 -0.95 -4.30
N ARG A 186 -0.93 0.20 -4.77
CA ARG A 186 -1.72 1.44 -4.94
C ARG A 186 -1.65 1.93 -6.37
N GLU A 187 -2.82 2.14 -6.96
CA GLU A 187 -3.00 2.87 -8.20
C GLU A 187 -3.53 4.28 -7.94
N PHE A 188 -3.47 5.14 -8.96
CA PHE A 188 -4.11 6.45 -8.96
C PHE A 188 -5.25 6.48 -9.96
N HIS A 189 -6.49 6.61 -9.47
CA HIS A 189 -7.71 6.61 -10.29
C HIS A 189 -8.30 8.01 -10.42
N ALA A 190 -8.81 8.34 -11.60
CA ALA A 190 -9.47 9.62 -11.88
C ALA A 190 -10.99 9.49 -11.72
N VAL A 191 -11.48 9.69 -10.48
CA VAL A 191 -12.88 9.41 -10.09
C VAL A 191 -13.77 10.65 -10.18
N PRO A 192 -15.06 10.51 -10.54
CA PRO A 192 -16.04 11.60 -10.43
C PRO A 192 -16.45 11.83 -8.98
N VAL A 193 -16.31 13.06 -8.50
CA VAL A 193 -16.66 13.50 -7.15
C VAL A 193 -17.87 14.43 -7.20
N THR A 194 -18.97 14.00 -6.57
CA THR A 194 -20.17 14.83 -6.38
C THR A 194 -20.10 15.53 -5.02
N GLY A 195 -20.39 16.83 -4.97
CA GLY A 195 -20.51 17.58 -3.71
C GLY A 195 -19.24 17.66 -2.86
N GLY A 196 -18.06 17.37 -3.42
CA GLY A 196 -16.78 17.37 -2.70
C GLY A 196 -16.48 16.10 -1.87
N ALA A 197 -17.30 15.05 -1.96
CA ALA A 197 -17.16 13.83 -1.17
C ALA A 197 -16.05 12.88 -1.70
N VAL A 198 -14.78 13.32 -1.70
CA VAL A 198 -13.65 12.59 -2.30
C VAL A 198 -13.43 11.21 -1.66
N ILE A 199 -13.53 11.11 -0.32
CA ILE A 199 -13.41 9.81 0.39
C ILE A 199 -14.49 8.83 -0.07
N THR A 200 -15.73 9.31 -0.25
CA THR A 200 -16.83 8.48 -0.76
C THR A 200 -16.54 7.99 -2.17
N ALA A 201 -16.07 8.85 -3.07
CA ALA A 201 -15.72 8.46 -4.43
C ALA A 201 -14.59 7.40 -4.46
N ALA A 202 -13.53 7.59 -3.66
CA ALA A 202 -12.43 6.63 -3.58
C ALA A 202 -12.85 5.27 -2.98
N VAL A 203 -13.74 5.25 -1.98
CA VAL A 203 -14.27 3.99 -1.42
C VAL A 203 -15.28 3.33 -2.36
N GLU A 204 -16.11 4.08 -3.08
CA GLU A 204 -16.99 3.50 -4.10
C GLU A 204 -16.20 2.89 -5.26
N ASP A 205 -15.08 3.51 -5.64
CA ASP A 205 -14.17 3.01 -6.68
C ASP A 205 -13.36 1.79 -6.22
N MET A 206 -12.82 1.77 -5.00
CA MET A 206 -12.22 0.58 -4.38
C MET A 206 -13.16 -0.65 -4.38
N LEU A 207 -14.48 -0.41 -4.32
CA LEU A 207 -15.52 -1.45 -4.27
C LEU A 207 -16.08 -1.87 -5.65
N ARG A 208 -15.79 -1.13 -6.74
CA ARG A 208 -16.49 -1.29 -8.05
C ARG A 208 -15.64 -0.98 -9.28
N GLY A 209 -14.62 -0.13 -9.14
CA GLY A 209 -13.63 0.15 -10.17
C GLY A 209 -12.84 -1.11 -10.51
N THR A 210 -12.36 -1.16 -11.75
CA THR A 210 -11.46 -2.21 -12.21
C THR A 210 -10.04 -1.68 -12.05
N PRO A 211 -9.09 -2.42 -11.43
CA PRO A 211 -7.68 -2.03 -11.46
C PRO A 211 -7.22 -1.83 -12.91
N ASN A 212 -6.30 -0.89 -13.12
CA ASN A 212 -5.66 -0.70 -14.42
C ASN A 212 -4.72 -1.89 -14.69
N ASP A 213 -4.08 -2.39 -13.65
CA ASP A 213 -3.19 -3.55 -13.66
C ASP A 213 -3.98 -4.89 -13.65
N PRO A 214 -3.79 -5.78 -14.65
CA PRO A 214 -4.48 -7.08 -14.69
C PRO A 214 -4.01 -8.08 -13.63
N ASP A 215 -2.84 -7.89 -13.00
CA ASP A 215 -2.34 -8.74 -11.90
C ASP A 215 -3.01 -8.39 -10.56
N TYR A 216 -3.74 -7.26 -10.46
CA TYR A 216 -4.41 -6.79 -9.25
C TYR A 216 -5.91 -7.12 -9.20
N ARG A 217 -6.47 -7.17 -7.99
CA ARG A 217 -7.91 -7.39 -7.74
C ARG A 217 -8.45 -6.61 -6.55
N GLY A 218 -9.76 -6.30 -6.59
CA GLY A 218 -10.51 -5.95 -5.39
C GLY A 218 -10.78 -7.17 -4.50
N LEU A 219 -10.81 -6.98 -3.18
CA LEU A 219 -11.09 -8.06 -2.21
C LEU A 219 -12.58 -8.16 -1.83
N TRP A 220 -13.36 -7.11 -2.09
CA TRP A 220 -14.75 -7.00 -1.64
C TRP A 220 -15.74 -7.69 -2.58
N ALA A 221 -16.86 -8.17 -2.02
CA ALA A 221 -17.87 -8.88 -2.79
C ALA A 221 -18.57 -7.97 -3.82
N ALA A 222 -18.69 -8.45 -5.06
CA ALA A 222 -19.37 -7.75 -6.13
C ALA A 222 -20.83 -7.45 -5.74
N GLY A 223 -21.19 -6.16 -5.75
CA GLY A 223 -22.50 -5.69 -5.25
C GLY A 223 -22.42 -4.92 -3.93
N THR A 224 -21.27 -4.90 -3.24
CA THR A 224 -21.05 -4.03 -2.07
C THR A 224 -21.33 -2.56 -2.41
N ARG A 225 -21.92 -1.83 -1.46
CA ARG A 225 -22.27 -0.41 -1.56
C ARG A 225 -21.83 0.32 -0.30
N VAL A 226 -21.48 1.60 -0.47
CA VAL A 226 -21.38 2.53 0.65
C VAL A 226 -22.81 2.92 1.07
N LEU A 227 -23.12 2.81 2.36
CA LEU A 227 -24.37 3.27 2.96
C LEU A 227 -24.20 4.66 3.59
N GLY A 228 -23.01 4.94 4.12
CA GLY A 228 -22.63 6.26 4.61
C GLY A 228 -21.15 6.32 4.99
N ILE A 229 -20.58 7.53 4.96
CA ILE A 229 -19.26 7.83 5.51
C ILE A 229 -19.41 9.04 6.43
N ASN A 230 -18.85 8.97 7.64
CA ASN A 230 -18.82 10.07 8.59
C ASN A 230 -17.39 10.26 9.13
N MET A 231 -16.89 11.48 9.07
CA MET A 231 -15.62 11.88 9.66
C MET A 231 -15.87 12.52 11.04
N ASP A 232 -15.06 12.17 12.03
CA ASP A 232 -15.06 12.76 13.37
C ASP A 232 -13.61 12.91 13.84
N GLY A 233 -13.09 14.14 13.81
CA GLY A 233 -11.66 14.40 14.01
C GLY A 233 -10.79 13.65 13.00
N ASP A 234 -9.87 12.83 13.51
CA ASP A 234 -8.97 11.97 12.74
C ASP A 234 -9.49 10.53 12.55
N ALA A 235 -10.75 10.26 12.89
CA ALA A 235 -11.42 8.99 12.68
C ALA A 235 -12.46 9.07 11.55
N VAL A 236 -12.53 8.04 10.72
CA VAL A 236 -13.57 7.91 9.68
C VAL A 236 -14.38 6.63 9.92
N THR A 237 -15.69 6.77 10.06
CA THR A 237 -16.63 5.64 10.02
C THR A 237 -17.06 5.41 8.58
N VAL A 238 -16.95 4.19 8.08
CA VAL A 238 -17.44 3.75 6.76
C VAL A 238 -18.47 2.64 6.98
N ASP A 239 -19.72 2.86 6.59
CA ASP A 239 -20.79 1.86 6.66
C ASP A 239 -21.05 1.26 5.27
N LEU A 240 -21.01 -0.07 5.18
CA LEU A 240 -21.13 -0.83 3.94
C LEU A 240 -22.33 -1.78 3.96
N SER A 241 -22.88 -2.10 2.79
CA SER A 241 -24.03 -3.01 2.67
C SER A 241 -23.68 -4.50 2.92
N GLN A 242 -22.40 -4.86 2.83
CA GLN A 242 -21.89 -6.23 2.96
C GLN A 242 -20.61 -6.25 3.78
N ALA A 243 -20.34 -7.38 4.42
CA ALA A 243 -19.12 -7.60 5.19
C ALA A 243 -17.90 -7.88 4.30
N ALA A 244 -16.72 -7.76 4.89
CA ALA A 244 -15.45 -8.17 4.28
C ALA A 244 -15.43 -9.68 3.96
N PRO A 245 -14.60 -10.13 2.99
CA PRO A 245 -14.34 -11.55 2.72
C PRO A 245 -13.71 -12.27 3.92
N ALA A 246 -13.52 -13.60 3.80
CA ALA A 246 -12.88 -14.42 4.84
C ALA A 246 -11.47 -13.94 5.22
N ASP A 247 -10.68 -13.44 4.26
CA ASP A 247 -9.38 -12.76 4.49
C ASP A 247 -9.59 -11.30 4.94
N ALA A 248 -10.41 -11.12 5.99
CA ALA A 248 -10.96 -9.83 6.40
C ALA A 248 -9.90 -8.79 6.77
N GLU A 249 -8.75 -9.22 7.29
CA GLU A 249 -7.65 -8.32 7.71
C GLU A 249 -7.08 -7.53 6.52
N LEU A 250 -6.83 -8.19 5.38
CA LEU A 250 -6.27 -7.53 4.21
C LEU A 250 -7.33 -6.65 3.50
N ALA A 251 -8.59 -7.08 3.50
CA ALA A 251 -9.70 -6.28 2.95
C ALA A 251 -10.02 -5.03 3.79
N LEU A 252 -9.91 -5.13 5.12
CA LEU A 252 -10.02 -3.99 6.02
C LEU A 252 -8.82 -3.05 5.84
N GLN A 253 -7.61 -3.57 5.66
CA GLN A 253 -6.44 -2.74 5.35
C GLN A 253 -6.52 -2.11 3.95
N GLN A 254 -7.15 -2.75 2.95
CA GLN A 254 -7.46 -2.13 1.65
C GLN A 254 -8.32 -0.87 1.83
N LEU A 255 -9.36 -0.95 2.68
CA LEU A 255 -10.23 0.17 3.03
C LEU A 255 -9.50 1.26 3.81
N VAL A 256 -8.78 0.89 4.87
CA VAL A 256 -7.98 1.81 5.70
C VAL A 256 -6.98 2.57 4.83
N HIS A 257 -6.19 1.88 4.00
CA HIS A 257 -5.18 2.49 3.15
C HIS A 257 -5.78 3.43 2.09
N THR A 258 -6.91 3.07 1.47
CA THR A 258 -7.60 3.93 0.49
C THR A 258 -8.15 5.21 1.14
N VAL A 259 -8.88 5.11 2.26
CA VAL A 259 -9.41 6.29 2.98
C VAL A 259 -8.27 7.22 3.39
N THR A 260 -7.22 6.67 4.01
CA THR A 260 -6.04 7.43 4.49
C THR A 260 -5.07 7.86 3.39
N ALA A 261 -5.38 7.60 2.12
CA ALA A 261 -4.64 8.10 0.95
C ALA A 261 -5.38 9.24 0.22
N VAL A 262 -6.66 9.46 0.53
CA VAL A 262 -7.37 10.70 0.21
C VAL A 262 -7.07 11.79 1.24
N ASP A 263 -7.03 11.42 2.52
CA ASP A 263 -6.75 12.32 3.63
C ASP A 263 -5.68 11.70 4.55
N THR A 264 -4.54 12.36 4.70
CA THR A 264 -3.40 11.89 5.50
C THR A 264 -3.48 12.24 6.98
N ASP A 265 -4.43 13.07 7.39
CA ASP A 265 -4.66 13.39 8.80
C ASP A 265 -5.53 12.35 9.50
N VAL A 266 -6.34 11.59 8.75
CA VAL A 266 -7.08 10.42 9.24
C VAL A 266 -6.10 9.35 9.76
N ARG A 267 -6.29 8.91 11.01
CA ARG A 267 -5.46 7.88 11.68
C ARG A 267 -6.18 6.54 11.84
N THR A 268 -7.51 6.53 11.92
CA THR A 268 -8.29 5.29 12.09
C THR A 268 -9.53 5.24 11.20
N VAL A 269 -9.91 4.01 10.80
CA VAL A 269 -11.16 3.75 10.09
C VAL A 269 -11.99 2.70 10.84
N GLN A 270 -13.23 3.05 11.20
CA GLN A 270 -14.21 2.12 11.75
C GLN A 270 -15.07 1.55 10.61
N LEU A 271 -14.99 0.25 10.36
CA LEU A 271 -15.94 -0.44 9.49
C LEU A 271 -17.27 -0.64 10.22
N ARG A 272 -18.38 -0.33 9.54
CA ARG A 272 -19.73 -0.78 9.87
C ARG A 272 -20.32 -1.59 8.71
N VAL A 273 -21.25 -2.47 9.05
CA VAL A 273 -22.04 -3.23 8.08
C VAL A 273 -23.51 -3.08 8.44
N ASN A 274 -24.28 -2.43 7.57
CA ASN A 274 -25.67 -2.06 7.80
C ASN A 274 -25.89 -1.37 9.17
N GLY A 275 -25.03 -0.40 9.49
CA GLY A 275 -25.03 0.40 10.71
C GLY A 275 -24.32 -0.24 11.92
N VAL A 276 -24.09 -1.56 11.91
CA VAL A 276 -23.48 -2.30 13.03
C VAL A 276 -21.95 -2.26 12.93
N PRO A 277 -21.19 -1.87 13.98
CA PRO A 277 -19.73 -1.86 13.96
C PRO A 277 -19.15 -3.27 13.82
N VAL A 278 -18.10 -3.40 13.01
CA VAL A 278 -17.34 -4.64 12.81
C VAL A 278 -15.95 -4.45 13.40
N GLY A 279 -15.77 -4.93 14.64
CA GLY A 279 -14.56 -4.70 15.43
C GLY A 279 -14.40 -3.24 15.88
N GLU A 280 -13.22 -2.95 16.44
CA GLU A 280 -12.79 -1.60 16.84
C GLU A 280 -12.29 -0.79 15.61
N PRO A 281 -12.07 0.53 15.74
CA PRO A 281 -11.45 1.34 14.68
C PRO A 281 -10.01 0.88 14.38
N VAL A 282 -9.64 0.77 13.11
CA VAL A 282 -8.34 0.21 12.67
C VAL A 282 -7.48 1.27 12.00
N ALA A 283 -6.21 1.34 12.41
CA ALA A 283 -5.16 2.13 11.76
C ALA A 283 -4.40 1.33 10.69
N ARG A 284 -3.55 2.00 9.90
CA ARG A 284 -2.64 1.30 8.96
C ARG A 284 -1.77 0.30 9.72
N ALA A 285 -1.74 -0.94 9.26
CA ALA A 285 -0.80 -1.96 9.75
C ALA A 285 0.65 -1.62 9.32
N PRO A 286 1.69 -2.25 9.91
CA PRO A 286 3.06 -2.09 9.45
C PRO A 286 3.18 -2.42 7.95
N GLN A 287 3.80 -1.53 7.19
CA GLN A 287 3.87 -1.64 5.73
C GLN A 287 4.54 -2.93 5.23
N THR A 288 5.44 -3.50 6.02
CA THR A 288 6.08 -4.82 5.81
C THR A 288 5.11 -6.00 5.75
N ASP A 289 3.93 -5.84 6.33
CA ASP A 289 2.99 -6.93 6.58
C ASP A 289 1.86 -6.91 5.53
N VAL A 290 1.47 -5.70 5.10
CA VAL A 290 0.32 -5.47 4.22
C VAL A 290 0.66 -4.93 2.83
N LEU A 291 1.71 -4.12 2.64
CA LEU A 291 2.08 -3.60 1.33
C LEU A 291 3.07 -4.52 0.62
N ALA A 292 3.06 -4.54 -0.71
CA ALA A 292 4.06 -5.30 -1.46
C ALA A 292 5.47 -4.69 -1.29
N PRO A 293 6.53 -5.52 -1.10
CA PRO A 293 7.88 -5.03 -0.83
C PRO A 293 8.48 -4.14 -1.92
N VAL A 294 8.12 -4.35 -3.18
CA VAL A 294 8.52 -3.49 -4.32
C VAL A 294 7.26 -3.08 -5.06
N TRP A 295 7.14 -1.80 -5.40
CA TRP A 295 6.19 -1.27 -6.38
C TRP A 295 6.92 -0.64 -7.56
N LEU A 296 6.31 -0.75 -8.74
CA LEU A 296 6.65 -0.03 -9.99
C LEU A 296 5.51 0.96 -10.28
N THR A 297 5.75 2.25 -10.06
CA THR A 297 4.73 3.32 -10.18
C THR A 297 4.86 4.18 -11.43
N ALA A 298 6.04 4.19 -12.05
CA ALA A 298 6.24 4.67 -13.42
C ALA A 298 7.13 3.68 -14.18
N PRO A 299 6.78 3.28 -15.41
CA PRO A 299 5.51 3.54 -16.10
C PRO A 299 4.29 2.90 -15.41
N VAL A 300 3.09 3.33 -15.81
CA VAL A 300 1.82 2.69 -15.43
C VAL A 300 1.42 1.62 -16.45
N GLU A 301 0.44 0.77 -16.11
CA GLU A 301 -0.01 -0.30 -17.00
C GLU A 301 -0.60 0.26 -18.30
N GLY A 302 -0.23 -0.35 -19.42
CA GLY A 302 -0.69 0.06 -20.75
C GLY A 302 -0.11 1.38 -21.25
N ALA A 303 0.91 1.96 -20.59
CA ALA A 303 1.49 3.23 -20.98
C ALA A 303 2.15 3.17 -22.38
N THR A 304 1.85 4.18 -23.22
CA THR A 304 2.57 4.46 -24.45
C THR A 304 3.57 5.59 -24.21
N LEU A 305 4.84 5.37 -24.57
CA LEU A 305 5.97 6.26 -24.31
C LEU A 305 6.76 6.55 -25.60
N PRO A 306 7.44 7.70 -25.74
CA PRO A 306 8.38 7.92 -26.84
C PRO A 306 9.65 7.08 -26.68
N ALA A 307 10.26 6.68 -27.80
CA ALA A 307 11.56 6.00 -27.81
C ALA A 307 12.71 6.80 -27.20
N GLY A 308 13.69 6.09 -26.65
CA GLY A 308 14.80 6.64 -25.87
C GLY A 308 14.67 6.28 -24.38
N GLY A 309 15.12 7.20 -23.51
CA GLY A 309 15.18 6.98 -22.06
C GLY A 309 13.81 6.90 -21.40
N VAL A 310 13.32 5.67 -21.19
CA VAL A 310 12.12 5.39 -20.40
C VAL A 310 12.46 5.50 -18.92
N GLN A 311 11.75 6.39 -18.22
CA GLN A 311 11.89 6.60 -16.78
C GLN A 311 11.20 5.49 -15.99
N LEU A 312 11.95 4.86 -15.09
CA LEU A 312 11.45 3.89 -14.12
C LEU A 312 11.39 4.55 -12.73
N GLU A 313 10.27 4.41 -12.02
CA GLU A 313 10.10 4.90 -10.66
C GLU A 313 9.25 3.96 -9.81
N GLY A 314 9.47 3.99 -8.50
CA GLY A 314 8.64 3.21 -7.58
C GLY A 314 8.92 3.47 -6.11
N LEU A 315 8.40 2.57 -5.28
CA LEU A 315 8.51 2.58 -3.82
C LEU A 315 8.91 1.19 -3.33
N ALA A 316 9.84 1.09 -2.38
CA ALA A 316 10.30 -0.20 -1.87
C ALA A 316 10.56 -0.24 -0.36
N THR A 317 10.21 -1.37 0.25
CA THR A 317 10.49 -1.77 1.64
C THR A 317 11.25 -3.09 1.57
N VAL A 318 12.52 -3.02 1.18
CA VAL A 318 13.43 -4.16 0.98
C VAL A 318 14.73 -3.97 1.74
N PHE A 319 15.45 -5.05 2.04
CA PHE A 319 16.74 -5.00 2.73
C PHE A 319 17.74 -4.13 1.95
N GLU A 320 18.45 -3.24 2.66
CA GLU A 320 19.38 -2.25 2.10
C GLU A 320 18.79 -1.29 1.03
N GLY A 321 17.49 -1.35 0.75
CA GLY A 321 16.83 -0.55 -0.30
C GLY A 321 17.08 -1.06 -1.73
N THR A 322 17.75 -2.21 -1.91
CA THR A 322 18.16 -2.71 -3.24
C THR A 322 16.97 -3.23 -4.06
N VAL A 323 16.63 -2.50 -5.12
CA VAL A 323 15.61 -2.85 -6.11
C VAL A 323 16.28 -3.21 -7.43
N ASN A 324 15.85 -4.31 -8.03
CA ASN A 324 16.30 -4.75 -9.34
C ASN A 324 15.17 -4.51 -10.34
N TRP A 325 15.50 -4.20 -11.59
CA TRP A 325 14.51 -4.05 -12.66
C TRP A 325 14.94 -4.82 -13.90
N GLN A 326 13.95 -5.27 -14.66
CA GLN A 326 14.14 -5.96 -15.93
C GLN A 326 13.10 -5.47 -16.95
N VAL A 327 13.52 -5.31 -18.20
CA VAL A 327 12.63 -5.10 -19.33
C VAL A 327 12.66 -6.36 -20.20
N LEU A 328 11.49 -6.91 -20.47
CA LEU A 328 11.30 -8.14 -21.23
C LEU A 328 10.60 -7.85 -22.56
N ARG A 329 11.00 -8.56 -23.61
CA ARG A 329 10.33 -8.62 -24.91
C ARG A 329 10.13 -10.10 -25.28
N ASP A 330 8.92 -10.47 -25.67
CA ASP A 330 8.54 -11.87 -25.97
C ASP A 330 8.89 -12.88 -24.86
N GLY A 331 8.87 -12.43 -23.60
CA GLY A 331 9.24 -13.22 -22.41
C GLY A 331 10.75 -13.36 -22.14
N ALA A 332 11.62 -12.84 -23.01
CA ALA A 332 13.06 -12.78 -22.79
C ALA A 332 13.48 -11.42 -22.20
N VAL A 333 14.40 -11.43 -21.22
CA VAL A 333 15.01 -10.20 -20.69
C VAL A 333 15.90 -9.58 -21.76
N VAL A 334 15.69 -8.29 -22.07
CA VAL A 334 16.44 -7.53 -23.09
C VAL A 334 17.20 -6.33 -22.51
N LYS A 335 16.81 -5.87 -21.32
CA LYS A 335 17.55 -4.91 -20.48
C LYS A 335 17.35 -5.29 -19.02
N GLU A 336 18.34 -5.05 -18.17
CA GLU A 336 18.21 -5.16 -16.72
C GLU A 336 19.19 -4.23 -15.99
N GLY A 337 18.89 -3.95 -14.73
CA GLY A 337 19.69 -3.10 -13.86
C GLY A 337 19.23 -3.16 -12.41
N PHE A 338 19.83 -2.34 -11.56
CA PHE A 338 19.47 -2.21 -10.15
C PHE A 338 19.74 -0.79 -9.66
N THR A 339 18.98 -0.39 -8.65
CA THR A 339 19.05 0.92 -7.99
C THR A 339 18.79 0.76 -6.50
N THR A 340 19.06 1.81 -5.72
CA THR A 340 18.89 1.82 -4.26
C THR A 340 17.80 2.82 -3.90
N ALA A 341 16.72 2.33 -3.28
CA ALA A 341 15.66 3.16 -2.74
C ALA A 341 16.19 4.10 -1.64
N SER A 342 15.58 5.28 -1.49
CA SER A 342 16.01 6.33 -0.54
C SER A 342 15.96 5.94 0.94
N GLU A 343 15.35 4.79 1.27
CA GLU A 343 15.29 4.20 2.60
C GLU A 343 15.11 2.68 2.47
N GLY A 344 15.87 1.89 3.25
CA GLY A 344 15.73 0.44 3.34
C GLY A 344 14.71 -0.02 4.40
N ALA A 345 14.31 -1.29 4.35
CA ALA A 345 13.39 -1.89 5.31
C ALA A 345 13.90 -1.75 6.77
N PRO A 346 13.03 -1.46 7.76
CA PRO A 346 11.56 -1.44 7.69
C PRO A 346 10.93 -0.17 7.10
N GLY A 347 11.76 0.80 6.69
CA GLY A 347 11.35 2.03 6.00
C GLY A 347 10.78 1.80 4.60
N ARG A 348 10.46 2.89 3.90
CA ARG A 348 9.96 2.83 2.52
C ARG A 348 10.47 3.95 1.65
N GLY A 349 11.61 3.71 1.01
CA GLY A 349 12.20 4.65 0.06
C GLY A 349 11.46 4.71 -1.27
N THR A 350 11.54 5.87 -1.92
CA THR A 350 11.34 5.99 -3.37
C THR A 350 12.58 5.51 -4.09
N TRP A 351 12.43 4.87 -5.25
CA TRP A 351 13.53 4.49 -6.13
C TRP A 351 13.27 4.99 -7.55
N SER A 352 14.33 5.20 -8.32
CA SER A 352 14.25 5.55 -9.74
C SER A 352 15.47 5.05 -10.52
N ASP A 353 15.29 4.86 -11.83
CA ASP A 353 16.34 4.57 -12.82
C ASP A 353 15.85 4.95 -14.24
N THR A 354 16.71 4.93 -15.26
CA THR A 354 16.33 5.25 -16.64
C THR A 354 16.88 4.22 -17.62
N VAL A 355 16.06 3.71 -18.53
CA VAL A 355 16.45 2.68 -19.51
C VAL A 355 16.16 3.12 -20.95
N ASP A 356 17.20 3.15 -21.79
CA ASP A 356 17.02 3.41 -23.23
C ASP A 356 16.37 2.22 -23.93
N LEU A 357 15.17 2.44 -24.46
CA LEU A 357 14.38 1.47 -25.23
C LEU A 357 14.14 1.94 -26.66
N GLU A 358 14.18 0.98 -27.59
CA GLU A 358 13.77 1.15 -28.98
C GLU A 358 12.24 0.97 -29.10
N PRO A 359 11.60 1.39 -30.21
CA PRO A 359 10.17 1.16 -30.40
C PRO A 359 9.73 -0.31 -30.28
N GLY A 360 8.46 -0.51 -29.91
CA GLY A 360 7.77 -1.78 -29.74
C GLY A 360 7.27 -2.04 -28.31
N SER A 361 6.59 -3.16 -28.11
CA SER A 361 6.00 -3.52 -26.82
C SER A 361 6.98 -4.25 -25.90
N TYR A 362 6.78 -4.08 -24.58
CA TYR A 362 7.61 -4.66 -23.53
C TYR A 362 6.79 -4.97 -22.26
N VAL A 363 7.32 -5.85 -21.41
CA VAL A 363 6.96 -5.93 -19.98
C VAL A 363 8.13 -5.39 -19.17
N VAL A 364 7.93 -4.28 -18.46
CA VAL A 364 8.84 -3.84 -17.41
C VAL A 364 8.48 -4.58 -16.13
N ARG A 365 9.46 -4.96 -15.30
CA ARG A 365 9.20 -5.38 -13.92
C ARG A 365 10.24 -4.86 -12.94
N ALA A 366 9.81 -4.50 -11.75
CA ALA A 366 10.66 -4.22 -10.60
C ALA A 366 10.52 -5.36 -9.58
N LEU A 367 11.62 -5.79 -8.97
CA LEU A 367 11.68 -6.97 -8.11
C LEU A 367 12.85 -6.88 -7.12
N THR A 368 12.98 -7.88 -6.25
CA THR A 368 14.23 -8.17 -5.54
C THR A 368 14.66 -9.62 -5.81
N TYR A 369 15.85 -10.00 -5.35
CA TYR A 369 16.36 -11.37 -5.46
C TYR A 369 16.51 -12.02 -4.09
N SER A 370 16.15 -13.29 -4.02
CA SER A 370 16.38 -14.17 -2.87
C SER A 370 17.86 -14.27 -2.52
N ALA A 371 18.22 -13.95 -1.28
CA ALA A 371 19.58 -14.15 -0.77
C ALA A 371 19.94 -15.64 -0.53
N GLU A 372 18.97 -16.56 -0.63
CA GLU A 372 19.18 -18.00 -0.45
C GLU A 372 19.58 -18.71 -1.75
N ASP A 373 18.91 -18.38 -2.86
CA ASP A 373 19.01 -19.11 -4.14
C ASP A 373 19.05 -18.22 -5.39
N GLY A 374 19.00 -16.89 -5.25
CA GLY A 374 18.96 -15.95 -6.38
C GLY A 374 17.63 -15.94 -7.15
N SER A 375 16.58 -16.59 -6.66
CA SER A 375 15.26 -16.55 -7.29
C SER A 375 14.67 -15.12 -7.26
N PRO A 376 13.96 -14.68 -8.34
CA PRO A 376 13.25 -13.40 -8.33
C PRO A 376 12.08 -13.45 -7.32
N GLN A 377 11.88 -12.35 -6.58
CA GLN A 377 10.83 -12.22 -5.56
C GLN A 377 10.14 -10.85 -5.60
N PHE A 378 8.87 -10.80 -5.21
CA PHE A 378 8.06 -9.60 -5.06
C PHE A 378 8.01 -8.75 -6.34
N ALA A 379 7.88 -9.41 -7.49
CA ALA A 379 7.80 -8.73 -8.77
C ALA A 379 6.52 -7.89 -8.89
N ASP A 380 6.67 -6.66 -9.34
CA ASP A 380 5.62 -5.77 -9.82
C ASP A 380 5.85 -5.56 -11.32
N THR A 381 4.86 -5.83 -12.18
CA THR A 381 5.02 -5.85 -13.66
C THR A 381 4.13 -4.82 -14.36
N LYS A 382 4.60 -4.24 -15.46
CA LYS A 382 3.85 -3.25 -16.27
C LYS A 382 4.08 -3.51 -17.76
N GLN A 383 3.02 -3.76 -18.51
CA GLN A 383 3.03 -3.80 -19.96
C GLN A 383 3.07 -2.36 -20.52
N ILE A 384 4.00 -2.10 -21.44
CA ILE A 384 4.14 -0.80 -22.11
C ILE A 384 4.34 -0.95 -23.61
N THR A 385 4.10 0.15 -24.33
CA THR A 385 4.52 0.33 -25.72
C THR A 385 5.42 1.54 -25.84
N VAL A 386 6.47 1.42 -26.67
CA VAL A 386 7.39 2.50 -27.00
C VAL A 386 7.22 2.83 -28.49
N ASP A 387 7.08 4.11 -28.84
CA ASP A 387 6.84 4.62 -30.20
C ASP A 387 8.07 5.35 -30.80
#